data_AF-A0A968BTR8-F1
#
_entry.id   AF-A0A968BTR8-F1
#
_cell.length_a   1.000
_cell.length_b   1.000
_cell.length_c   1.000
_cell.angle_alpha   90.00
_cell.angle_beta   90.00
_cell.angle_gamma   90.00
#
_symmetry.space_group_name_H-M   'P 1'
#
loop_
_entity.id
_entity.type
_entity.pdbx_description
1 polymer ?
#
loop_
_entity_poly.entity_id
_entity_poly.type
_entity_poly.pdbx_seq_one_letter_code
_entity_poly.pdbx_strand_id
1 'polypeptide(L)'
;MGVIRMFAAATIGLVSTVAMAADPDQAIRQSLQKIQPDMPIEAVAESPMPGVYQVQLEGGRQLYASADGQFVIQGYLYQFKDGQVVNLTEQAQSRSVAKQINAIPAS
;
A
#
# COMPACT_ATOMS: atom_id res chain seq x y z
N MET A 1 68.01 -13.84 0.95
CA MET A 1 67.27 -14.78 1.80
C MET A 1 66.10 -14.02 2.40
N GLY A 2 64.88 -14.29 1.94
CA GLY A 2 63.69 -13.53 2.31
C GLY A 2 63.21 -13.81 3.73
N VAL A 3 62.32 -12.97 4.26
CA VAL A 3 60.89 -13.30 4.42
C VAL A 3 60.13 -12.09 4.93
N ILE A 4 59.10 -11.70 4.17
CA ILE A 4 58.08 -10.70 4.50
C ILE A 4 57.15 -11.35 5.54
N ARG A 5 56.97 -10.72 6.70
CA ARG A 5 55.99 -11.17 7.72
C ARG A 5 54.67 -10.47 7.44
N MET A 6 53.77 -11.23 6.82
CA MET A 6 52.36 -10.89 6.54
C MET A 6 51.62 -10.48 7.82
N PHE A 7 51.05 -9.29 7.83
CA PHE A 7 49.95 -8.93 8.73
C PHE A 7 48.67 -9.57 8.20
N ALA A 8 48.09 -10.50 8.95
CA ALA A 8 46.78 -11.09 8.63
C ALA A 8 45.74 -10.56 9.63
N ALA A 9 45.11 -9.43 9.30
CA ALA A 9 43.89 -8.96 9.95
C ALA A 9 42.70 -9.31 9.05
N ALA A 10 42.03 -10.43 9.33
CA ALA A 10 40.82 -10.84 8.62
C ALA A 10 39.60 -10.27 9.36
N THR A 11 39.20 -9.04 9.01
CA THR A 11 37.89 -8.50 9.41
C THR A 11 36.82 -9.03 8.47
N ILE A 12 36.08 -10.04 8.91
CA ILE A 12 34.86 -10.49 8.22
C ILE A 12 33.82 -9.37 8.34
N GLY A 13 33.62 -8.63 7.24
CA GLY A 13 32.57 -7.62 7.15
C GLY A 13 31.20 -8.29 7.10
N LEU A 14 30.34 -8.00 8.06
CA LEU A 14 28.91 -8.30 7.96
C LEU A 14 28.35 -7.53 6.77
N VAL A 15 28.07 -8.24 5.67
CA VAL A 15 27.24 -7.71 4.59
C VAL A 15 25.80 -7.81 5.06
N SER A 16 25.28 -6.73 5.65
CA SER A 16 23.84 -6.59 5.89
C SER A 16 23.15 -6.43 4.55
N THR A 17 22.49 -7.49 4.08
CA THR A 17 21.56 -7.40 2.95
C THR A 17 20.37 -6.56 3.40
N VAL A 18 20.34 -5.29 2.99
CA VAL A 18 19.13 -4.47 3.10
C VAL A 18 18.11 -5.11 2.16
N ALA A 19 17.11 -5.76 2.74
CA ALA A 19 15.94 -6.19 1.98
C ALA A 19 15.27 -4.92 1.43
N MET A 20 15.30 -4.74 0.12
CA MET A 20 14.54 -3.66 -0.52
C MET A 20 13.06 -4.03 -0.38
N ALA A 21 12.39 -3.42 0.59
CA ALA A 21 10.93 -3.48 0.65
C ALA A 21 10.40 -2.84 -0.65
N ALA A 22 9.61 -3.61 -1.40
CA ALA A 22 8.93 -3.06 -2.58
C ALA A 22 8.01 -1.92 -2.13
N ASP A 23 7.86 -0.90 -2.99
CA ASP A 23 6.87 0.15 -2.78
C ASP A 23 5.48 -0.50 -2.62
N PRO A 24 4.76 -0.25 -1.51
CA PRO A 24 3.45 -0.85 -1.28
C PRO A 24 2.44 -0.61 -2.41
N ASP A 25 2.44 0.59 -3.04
CA ASP A 25 1.55 0.86 -4.18
C ASP A 25 1.88 -0.09 -5.34
N GLN A 26 3.15 -0.26 -5.66
CA GLN A 26 3.58 -1.15 -6.75
C GLN A 26 3.26 -2.61 -6.44
N ALA A 27 3.53 -3.07 -5.22
CA ALA A 27 3.26 -4.45 -4.81
C ALA A 27 1.76 -4.78 -4.90
N ILE A 28 0.92 -3.89 -4.38
CA ILE A 28 -0.55 -4.05 -4.41
C ILE A 28 -1.06 -4.04 -5.85
N ARG A 29 -0.65 -3.07 -6.68
CA ARG A 29 -1.07 -3.00 -8.10
C ARG A 29 -0.68 -4.25 -8.87
N GLN A 30 0.56 -4.72 -8.71
CA GLN A 30 1.03 -5.92 -9.39
C GLN A 30 0.22 -7.16 -8.98
N SER A 31 -0.06 -7.33 -7.69
CA SER A 31 -0.87 -8.45 -7.20
C SER A 31 -2.30 -8.42 -7.74
N LEU A 32 -2.94 -7.24 -7.73
CA LEU A 32 -4.31 -7.07 -8.21
C LEU A 32 -4.42 -7.25 -9.73
N GLN A 33 -3.45 -6.74 -10.49
CA GLN A 33 -3.40 -6.90 -11.95
C GLN A 33 -3.15 -8.33 -12.41
N LYS A 34 -2.48 -9.16 -11.60
CA LYS A 34 -2.36 -10.60 -11.88
C LYS A 34 -3.71 -11.33 -11.81
N ILE A 35 -4.64 -10.84 -11.00
CA ILE A 35 -5.99 -11.42 -10.86
C ILE A 35 -6.89 -10.88 -11.98
N GLN A 36 -6.88 -9.57 -12.18
CA GLN A 36 -7.64 -8.89 -13.22
C GLN A 36 -6.72 -7.86 -13.90
N PRO A 37 -6.21 -8.14 -15.11
CA PRO A 37 -5.27 -7.25 -15.82
C PRO A 37 -5.76 -5.81 -15.96
N ASP A 38 -7.05 -5.66 -16.21
CA ASP A 38 -7.72 -4.37 -16.39
C ASP A 38 -8.39 -3.88 -15.10
N MET A 39 -7.84 -4.21 -13.92
CA MET A 39 -8.41 -3.73 -12.65
C MET A 39 -8.34 -2.19 -12.62
N PRO A 40 -9.47 -1.49 -12.49
CA PRO A 40 -9.52 -0.04 -12.64
C PRO A 40 -9.11 0.65 -11.34
N ILE A 41 -7.82 0.61 -11.00
CA ILE A 41 -7.26 1.18 -9.77
C ILE A 41 -7.00 2.67 -9.98
N GLU A 42 -7.80 3.52 -9.34
CA GLU A 42 -7.63 4.98 -9.34
C GLU A 42 -6.47 5.42 -8.42
N ALA A 43 -6.40 4.86 -7.22
CA ALA A 43 -5.39 5.24 -6.22
C ALA A 43 -5.14 4.13 -5.20
N VAL A 44 -3.91 4.08 -4.67
CA VAL A 44 -3.55 3.32 -3.48
C VAL A 44 -3.00 4.29 -2.45
N ALA A 45 -3.44 4.18 -1.20
CA ALA A 45 -2.97 5.04 -0.12
C ALA A 45 -2.98 4.27 1.21
N GLU A 46 -2.29 4.81 2.21
CA GLU A 46 -2.37 4.27 3.57
C GLU A 46 -3.77 4.48 4.15
N SER A 47 -4.27 3.49 4.88
CA SER A 47 -5.46 3.66 5.71
C SER A 47 -5.07 4.10 7.12
N PRO A 48 -6.01 4.63 7.92
CA PRO A 48 -5.76 4.87 9.35
C PRO A 48 -5.46 3.61 10.18
N MET A 49 -5.62 2.40 9.61
CA MET A 49 -5.24 1.13 10.22
C MET A 49 -3.81 0.75 9.76
N PRO A 50 -2.82 0.69 10.67
CA PRO A 50 -1.44 0.39 10.32
C PRO A 50 -1.29 -0.94 9.57
N GLY A 51 -0.47 -0.95 8.52
CA GLY A 51 -0.21 -2.13 7.68
C GLY A 51 -1.32 -2.45 6.67
N VAL A 52 -2.43 -1.72 6.70
CA VAL A 52 -3.55 -1.86 5.75
C VAL A 52 -3.60 -0.64 4.85
N TYR A 53 -3.55 -0.90 3.55
CA TYR A 53 -3.67 0.09 2.49
C TYR A 53 -5.09 0.08 1.96
N GLN A 54 -5.55 1.25 1.55
CA GLN A 54 -6.82 1.45 0.90
C GLN A 54 -6.60 1.56 -0.61
N VAL A 55 -7.40 0.84 -1.38
CA VAL A 55 -7.34 0.77 -2.84
C VAL A 55 -8.65 1.30 -3.40
N GLN A 56 -8.57 2.50 -3.99
CA GLN A 56 -9.69 3.16 -4.64
C GLN A 56 -9.80 2.64 -6.07
N LEU A 57 -10.98 2.16 -6.42
CA LEU A 57 -11.31 1.72 -7.77
C LEU A 57 -12.25 2.71 -8.44
N GLU A 58 -12.31 2.65 -9.77
CA GLU A 58 -13.26 3.43 -10.54
C GLU A 58 -14.71 3.22 -10.10
N GLY A 59 -15.48 4.30 -10.13
CA GLY A 59 -16.86 4.33 -9.65
C GLY A 59 -16.98 4.38 -8.13
N GLY A 60 -15.92 4.78 -7.43
CA GLY A 60 -15.94 5.01 -5.99
C GLY A 60 -15.94 3.74 -5.14
N ARG A 61 -15.69 2.56 -5.72
CA ARG A 61 -15.53 1.33 -4.93
C ARG A 61 -14.21 1.38 -4.15
N GLN A 62 -14.18 0.71 -3.01
CA GLN A 62 -13.02 0.64 -2.14
C GLN A 62 -12.70 -0.81 -1.77
N LEU A 63 -11.44 -1.19 -1.87
CA LEU A 63 -10.88 -2.42 -1.32
C LEU A 63 -9.75 -2.07 -0.34
N TYR A 64 -9.30 -3.07 0.40
CA TYR A 64 -8.14 -2.95 1.26
C TYR A 64 -7.14 -4.04 0.94
N ALA A 65 -5.86 -3.76 1.15
CA ALA A 65 -4.78 -4.72 0.92
C ALA A 65 -3.67 -4.59 1.98
N SER A 66 -2.92 -5.68 2.19
CA SER A 66 -1.67 -5.62 2.93
C SER A 66 -0.61 -4.85 2.14
N ALA A 67 0.39 -4.30 2.83
CA ALA A 67 1.49 -3.53 2.22
C ALA A 67 2.25 -4.31 1.13
N ASP A 68 2.37 -5.63 1.29
CA ASP A 68 3.03 -6.53 0.33
C ASP A 68 2.11 -7.00 -0.80
N GLY A 69 0.85 -6.57 -0.81
CA GLY A 69 -0.16 -6.97 -1.79
C GLY A 69 -0.55 -8.45 -1.75
N GLN A 70 -0.18 -9.19 -0.71
CA GLN A 70 -0.49 -10.64 -0.60
C GLN A 70 -1.89 -10.92 -0.09
N PHE A 71 -2.50 -9.98 0.64
CA PHE A 71 -3.83 -10.12 1.21
C PHE A 71 -4.72 -8.99 0.70
N VAL A 72 -5.97 -9.34 0.40
CA VAL A 72 -7.03 -8.39 0.02
C VAL A 72 -8.21 -8.58 0.97
N ILE A 73 -8.79 -7.47 1.40
CA ILE A 73 -9.97 -7.43 2.26
C ILE A 73 -11.05 -6.63 1.53
N GLN A 74 -12.23 -7.23 1.41
CA GLN A 74 -13.42 -6.58 0.89
C GLN A 74 -14.39 -6.33 2.04
N GLY A 75 -14.77 -5.08 2.25
CA GLY A 75 -15.68 -4.70 3.32
C GLY A 75 -15.50 -3.27 3.78
N TYR A 76 -15.98 -2.99 4.98
CA TYR A 76 -15.94 -1.67 5.60
C TYR A 76 -14.86 -1.60 6.68
N LEU A 77 -14.11 -0.51 6.69
CA LEU A 77 -13.18 -0.16 7.75
C LEU A 77 -13.87 0.81 8.71
N TYR A 78 -14.10 0.34 9.93
CA TYR A 78 -14.62 1.16 11.01
C TYR A 78 -13.50 1.56 11.96
N GLN A 79 -13.46 2.83 12.34
CA GLN A 79 -12.56 3.34 13.35
C GLN A 79 -13.34 3.68 14.61
N PHE A 80 -12.88 3.19 15.75
CA PHE A 80 -13.31 3.66 17.05
C PHE A 80 -12.50 4.91 17.40
N LYS A 81 -13.16 6.05 17.50
CA LYS A 81 -12.52 7.33 17.80
C LYS A 81 -13.46 8.18 18.65
N ASP A 82 -12.93 8.73 19.75
CA ASP A 82 -13.67 9.66 20.63
C ASP A 82 -15.01 9.08 21.14
N GLY A 83 -15.05 7.76 21.42
CA GLY A 83 -16.26 7.06 21.86
C GLY A 83 -17.30 6.80 20.77
N GLN A 84 -16.98 7.10 19.50
CA GLN A 84 -17.84 6.89 18.35
C GLN A 84 -17.27 5.85 17.38
N VAL A 85 -18.16 5.22 16.61
CA VAL A 85 -17.79 4.32 15.52
C VAL A 85 -17.95 5.07 14.20
N VAL A 86 -16.84 5.26 13.49
CA VAL A 86 -16.80 6.00 12.22
C VAL A 86 -16.54 5.03 11.08
N ASN A 87 -17.43 5.01 10.07
CA ASN A 87 -17.22 4.24 8.85
C ASN A 87 -16.30 5.03 7.89
N LEU A 88 -15.03 4.65 7.84
CA LEU A 88 -14.04 5.33 7.01
C LEU A 88 -14.23 5.04 5.52
N THR A 89 -14.73 3.85 5.20
CA THR A 89 -15.03 3.46 3.81
C THR A 89 -16.14 4.34 3.26
N GLU A 90 -17.26 4.46 3.96
CA GLU A 90 -18.40 5.29 3.53
C GLU A 90 -17.98 6.74 3.32
N GLN A 91 -17.16 7.29 4.22
CA GLN A 91 -16.62 8.63 4.06
C GLN A 91 -15.75 8.78 2.81
N ALA A 92 -14.92 7.78 2.49
CA ALA A 92 -14.10 7.78 1.29
C ALA A 92 -14.97 7.69 0.02
N GLN A 93 -15.96 6.79 0.02
CA GLN A 93 -16.90 6.63 -1.10
C GLN A 93 -17.72 7.91 -1.34
N SER A 94 -18.29 8.50 -0.27
CA SER A 94 -19.02 9.77 -0.33
C SER A 94 -18.17 10.90 -0.91
N ARG A 95 -16.87 10.98 -0.54
CA ARG A 95 -15.94 11.96 -1.13
C ARG A 95 -15.70 11.68 -2.62
N SER A 96 -15.55 10.42 -3.01
CA SER A 96 -15.39 10.03 -4.41
C SER A 96 -16.60 10.41 -5.25
N VAL A 97 -17.81 10.13 -4.76
CA VAL A 97 -19.07 10.51 -5.45
C VAL A 97 -19.18 12.03 -5.55
N ALA A 98 -18.93 12.77 -4.48
CA ALA A 98 -18.97 14.24 -4.51
C ALA A 98 -17.97 14.82 -5.54
N LYS A 99 -16.76 14.25 -5.62
CA LYS A 99 -15.76 14.63 -6.63
C LYS A 99 -16.27 14.40 -8.05
N GLN A 100 -16.94 13.28 -8.30
CA GLN A 100 -17.51 12.97 -9.61
C GLN A 100 -18.67 13.91 -9.98
N ILE A 101 -19.59 14.19 -9.05
CA ILE A 101 -20.70 15.12 -9.26
C ILE A 101 -20.18 16.51 -9.64
N ASN A 102 -19.18 17.02 -8.90
CA ASN A 102 -18.61 18.34 -9.16
C ASN A 102 -17.81 18.43 -10.47
N ALA A 103 -17.42 17.29 -11.05
CA ALA A 103 -16.72 17.25 -12.33
C ALA A 103 -17.67 17.31 -13.55
N ILE A 104 -18.99 17.17 -13.34
CA ILE A 104 -19.99 17.29 -14.39
C ILE A 104 -20.20 18.79 -14.70
N PRO A 105 -19.93 19.27 -15.94
CA PRO A 105 -20.19 20.65 -16.30
C PRO A 105 -21.68 20.99 -16.17
N ALA A 106 -22.00 22.13 -15.57
CA ALA A 106 -23.35 22.69 -15.65
C ALA A 106 -23.56 23.17 -17.10
N SER A 107 -24.48 22.52 -17.80
CA SER A 107 -24.92 22.92 -19.16
C SER A 107 -25.53 24.31 -19.18
#